data_AF-G5J8S0-F1
#
_entry.id   AF-G5J8S0-F1
#
_cell.length_a   1.000
_cell.length_b   1.000
_cell.length_c   1.000
_cell.angle_alpha   90.00
_cell.angle_beta   90.00
_cell.angle_gamma   90.00
#
_symmetry.space_group_name_H-M   'P 1'
#
loop_
_entity.id
_entity.type
_entity.pdbx_description
1 polymer ?
#
loop_
_entity_poly.entity_id
_entity_poly.type
_entity_poly.pdbx_seq_one_letter_code
_entity_poly.pdbx_strand_id
1 'polypeptide(L)'
;KTLLVNNKQKNNIPTITIEQILEIFNHLTTVSRRYLGKTMTQKYWQSSRPVFEWLDNFEMTESTEIIFNGELDTVLSATKLQWLQAWVKTFIKNCSQIIQNYPTMLDVQLVKSLLSADFTEANQSEDLSSKKINSRELLSV
;
A
#
# COMPACT_ATOMS: atom_id res chain seq x y z
N LYS A 1 -20.63 -48.04 -3.96
CA LYS A 1 -19.95 -46.96 -4.72
C LYS A 1 -20.71 -45.67 -4.42
N THR A 2 -20.32 -44.95 -3.37
CA THR A 2 -21.02 -43.74 -2.93
C THR A 2 -19.94 -42.70 -2.67
N LEU A 3 -19.87 -41.68 -3.53
CA LEU A 3 -18.89 -40.60 -3.44
C LEU A 3 -19.44 -39.50 -2.54
N LEU A 4 -18.66 -39.17 -1.51
CA LEU A 4 -18.87 -38.05 -0.60
C LEU A 4 -18.56 -36.73 -1.33
N VAL A 5 -19.57 -35.87 -1.48
CA VAL A 5 -19.37 -34.46 -1.85
C VAL A 5 -19.32 -33.65 -0.57
N ASN A 6 -18.11 -33.43 -0.05
CA ASN A 6 -17.88 -32.47 1.03
C ASN A 6 -17.52 -31.11 0.39
N ASN A 7 -18.52 -30.24 0.28
CA ASN A 7 -18.34 -28.83 -0.06
C ASN A 7 -17.63 -28.11 1.09
N LYS A 8 -16.29 -28.01 1.03
CA LYS A 8 -15.55 -27.01 1.80
C LYS A 8 -15.51 -25.71 0.99
N GLN A 9 -16.46 -24.81 1.25
CA GLN A 9 -16.25 -23.38 0.99
C GLN A 9 -15.13 -22.91 1.94
N LYS A 10 -13.89 -22.98 1.47
CA LYS A 10 -12.75 -22.31 2.10
C LYS A 10 -12.89 -20.82 1.76
N ASN A 11 -13.27 -20.02 2.76
CA ASN A 11 -12.95 -18.60 2.77
C ASN A 11 -11.42 -18.49 2.78
N ASN A 12 -10.79 -18.40 1.60
CA ASN A 12 -9.34 -18.27 1.47
C ASN A 12 -8.97 -16.84 1.90
N ILE A 13 -8.72 -16.64 3.19
CA ILE A 13 -7.92 -15.50 3.64
C ILE A 13 -6.51 -15.76 3.06
N PRO A 14 -6.01 -14.97 2.11
CA PRO A 14 -4.67 -15.19 1.58
C PRO A 14 -3.67 -15.02 2.74
N THR A 15 -3.05 -16.13 3.14
CA THR A 15 -1.98 -16.14 4.13
C THR A 15 -0.74 -15.56 3.47
N ILE A 16 -0.36 -14.33 3.84
CA ILE A 16 0.84 -13.66 3.35
C ILE A 16 2.01 -13.89 4.31
N THR A 17 3.16 -14.27 3.76
CA THR A 17 4.41 -14.51 4.52
C THR A 17 5.27 -13.25 4.59
N ILE A 18 6.30 -13.26 5.46
CA ILE A 18 7.27 -12.17 5.51
C ILE A 18 8.06 -12.07 4.20
N GLU A 19 8.42 -13.19 3.59
CA GLU A 19 9.11 -13.21 2.29
C GLU A 19 8.35 -12.39 1.24
N GLN A 20 7.04 -12.64 1.10
CA GLN A 20 6.17 -11.92 0.16
C GLN A 20 6.09 -10.42 0.48
N ILE A 21 6.13 -10.04 1.75
CA ILE A 21 6.19 -8.62 2.15
C ILE A 21 7.51 -7.98 1.70
N LEU A 22 8.62 -8.67 1.89
CA LEU A 22 9.93 -8.17 1.49
C LEU A 22 10.03 -8.00 -0.03
N GLU A 23 9.44 -8.90 -0.82
CA GLU A 23 9.34 -8.74 -2.28
C GLU A 23 8.63 -7.43 -2.65
N ILE A 24 7.48 -7.16 -2.01
CA ILE A 24 6.70 -5.94 -2.23
C ILE A 24 7.49 -4.71 -1.83
N PHE A 25 8.10 -4.71 -0.65
CA PHE A 25 8.89 -3.61 -0.11
C PHE A 25 10.09 -3.28 -1.01
N ASN A 26 10.81 -4.31 -1.46
CA ASN A 26 12.00 -4.14 -2.30
C ASN A 26 11.64 -3.74 -3.74
N HIS A 27 10.51 -4.19 -4.26
CA HIS A 27 9.98 -3.68 -5.52
C HIS A 27 9.65 -2.18 -5.42
N LEU A 28 8.89 -1.77 -4.41
CA LEU A 28 8.57 -0.35 -4.16
C LEU A 28 9.84 0.50 -4.00
N THR A 29 10.84 -0.03 -3.30
CA THR A 29 12.14 0.62 -3.12
C THR A 29 12.88 0.79 -4.45
N THR A 30 12.86 -0.23 -5.30
CA THR A 30 13.48 -0.21 -6.63
C THR A 30 12.84 0.81 -7.56
N VAL A 31 11.51 0.96 -7.50
CA VAL A 31 10.80 2.00 -8.26
C VAL A 31 11.13 3.38 -7.70
N SER A 32 10.98 3.59 -6.39
CA SER A 32 11.27 4.87 -5.73
C SER A 32 12.68 5.39 -5.98
N ARG A 33 13.70 4.53 -5.82
CA ARG A 33 15.10 4.94 -5.93
C ARG A 33 15.46 5.47 -7.32
N ARG A 34 14.75 5.04 -8.37
CA ARG A 34 14.96 5.51 -9.75
C ARG A 34 14.65 7.00 -9.90
N TYR A 35 13.72 7.52 -9.12
CA TYR A 35 13.22 8.88 -9.23
C TYR A 35 13.67 9.78 -8.07
N LEU A 36 13.72 9.24 -6.85
CA LEU A 36 14.10 9.98 -5.65
C LEU A 36 15.59 9.85 -5.30
N GLY A 37 16.28 8.87 -5.89
CA GLY A 37 17.61 8.46 -5.45
C GLY A 37 17.58 7.67 -4.14
N LYS A 38 18.73 7.08 -3.82
CA LYS A 38 18.93 6.21 -2.64
C LYS A 38 18.61 6.92 -1.32
N THR A 39 19.22 8.08 -1.09
CA THR A 39 19.14 8.81 0.18
C THR A 39 17.70 9.17 0.55
N MET A 40 16.93 9.72 -0.39
CA MET A 40 15.54 10.11 -0.11
C MET A 40 14.63 8.89 0.05
N THR A 41 14.86 7.83 -0.73
CA THR A 41 14.10 6.58 -0.60
C THR A 41 14.29 5.97 0.78
N GLN A 42 15.53 5.89 1.26
CA GLN A 42 15.84 5.42 2.62
C GLN A 42 15.20 6.29 3.69
N LYS A 43 15.35 7.61 3.59
CA LYS A 43 14.73 8.56 4.52
C LYS A 43 13.22 8.37 4.58
N TYR A 44 12.56 8.20 3.44
CA TYR A 44 11.10 8.03 3.40
C TYR A 44 10.65 6.72 4.02
N TRP A 45 11.33 5.60 3.76
CA TRP A 45 11.05 4.34 4.44
C TRP A 45 11.23 4.42 5.96
N GLN A 46 12.30 5.07 6.42
CA GLN A 46 12.55 5.25 7.84
C GLN A 46 11.46 6.13 8.49
N SER A 47 11.14 7.27 7.86
CA SER A 47 10.13 8.20 8.38
C SER A 47 8.69 7.68 8.29
N SER A 48 8.41 6.71 7.41
CA SER A 48 7.08 6.13 7.25
C SER A 48 6.83 4.94 8.17
N ARG A 49 7.86 4.45 8.88
CA ARG A 49 7.76 3.27 9.75
C ARG A 49 6.88 3.59 10.96
N PRO A 50 5.80 2.82 11.20
CA PRO A 50 5.04 2.91 12.44
C PRO A 50 5.90 2.55 13.66
N VAL A 51 5.59 3.14 14.82
CA VAL A 51 6.34 2.91 16.06
C VAL A 51 5.84 1.65 16.76
N PHE A 52 6.34 0.49 16.34
CA PHE A 52 6.08 -0.81 16.99
C PHE A 52 7.38 -1.62 17.06
N GLU A 53 7.71 -2.14 18.24
CA GLU A 53 8.96 -2.90 18.49
C GLU A 53 9.19 -4.05 17.49
N TRP A 54 8.12 -4.75 17.10
CA TRP A 54 8.24 -5.84 16.12
C TRP A 54 8.77 -5.38 14.75
N LEU A 55 8.51 -4.13 14.36
CA LEU A 55 9.00 -3.56 13.11
C LEU A 55 10.49 -3.21 13.15
N ASP A 56 11.13 -3.21 14.32
CA ASP A 56 12.57 -3.01 14.46
C ASP A 56 13.38 -4.19 13.91
N ASN A 57 12.73 -5.35 13.71
CA ASN A 57 13.32 -6.48 12.98
C ASN A 57 13.49 -6.21 11.48
N PHE A 58 12.89 -5.14 10.93
CA PHE A 58 13.16 -4.72 9.56
C PHE A 58 14.32 -3.74 9.53
N GLU A 59 15.28 -4.00 8.65
CA GLU A 59 16.45 -3.15 8.45
C GLU A 59 16.57 -2.78 6.98
N MET A 60 17.11 -1.59 6.71
CA MET A 60 17.49 -1.21 5.36
C MET A 60 19.00 -1.31 5.21
N THR A 61 19.46 -2.13 4.26
CA THR A 61 20.87 -2.32 3.94
C THR A 61 21.46 -1.08 3.28
N GLU A 62 22.79 -1.04 3.21
CA GLU A 62 23.49 -0.03 2.42
C GLU A 62 23.08 -0.05 0.93
N SER A 63 22.59 -1.15 0.38
CA SER A 63 22.11 -1.20 -1.00
C SER A 63 20.70 -0.63 -1.19
N THR A 64 20.09 -0.10 -0.11
CA THR A 64 18.68 0.32 -0.08
C THR A 64 17.74 -0.86 -0.26
N GLU A 65 18.09 -2.03 0.27
CA GLU A 65 17.21 -3.19 0.30
C GLU A 65 16.66 -3.35 1.72
N ILE A 66 15.40 -3.70 1.85
CA ILE A 66 14.78 -4.00 3.14
C ILE A 66 14.92 -5.50 3.38
N ILE A 67 15.48 -5.83 4.54
CA ILE A 67 15.63 -7.19 5.05
C ILE A 67 14.84 -7.36 6.35
N PHE A 68 14.58 -8.61 6.72
CA PHE A 68 13.93 -8.95 7.98
C PHE A 68 14.81 -9.90 8.80
N ASN A 69 15.05 -9.54 10.06
CA ASN A 69 15.79 -10.34 11.02
C ASN A 69 14.83 -11.32 11.71
N GLY A 70 14.59 -12.48 11.09
CA GLY A 70 13.73 -13.53 11.63
C GLY A 70 13.31 -14.57 10.58
N GLU A 71 12.31 -15.39 10.90
CA GLU A 71 11.81 -16.45 10.01
C GLU A 71 10.93 -15.90 8.89
N LEU A 72 11.35 -16.08 7.63
CA LEU A 72 10.67 -15.53 6.45
C LEU A 72 9.36 -16.27 6.10
N ASP A 73 9.28 -17.55 6.42
CA ASP A 73 8.11 -18.40 6.16
C ASP A 73 6.98 -18.18 7.17
N THR A 74 7.16 -17.28 8.13
CA THR A 74 6.17 -16.95 9.14
C THR A 74 4.94 -16.34 8.49
N VAL A 75 3.78 -16.99 8.66
CA VAL A 75 2.48 -16.42 8.29
C VAL A 75 2.16 -15.24 9.19
N LEU A 76 1.80 -14.11 8.58
CA LEU A 76 1.49 -12.89 9.32
C LEU A 76 0.13 -12.98 10.02
N SER A 77 0.12 -12.63 11.30
CA SER A 77 -1.12 -12.26 12.00
C SER A 77 -1.73 -11.01 11.37
N ALA A 78 -3.06 -10.87 11.43
CA ALA A 78 -3.78 -9.70 10.92
C ALA A 78 -3.22 -8.37 11.47
N THR A 79 -2.86 -8.31 12.75
CA THR A 79 -2.29 -7.10 13.38
C THR A 79 -0.96 -6.67 12.75
N LYS A 80 -0.01 -7.62 12.61
CA LYS A 80 1.27 -7.34 11.95
C LYS A 80 1.09 -6.93 10.50
N LEU A 81 0.15 -7.56 9.80
CA LEU A 81 -0.20 -7.19 8.43
C LEU A 81 -0.71 -5.73 8.36
N GLN A 82 -1.59 -5.32 9.28
CA GLN A 82 -2.07 -3.94 9.34
C GLN A 82 -0.94 -2.93 9.56
N TRP A 83 0.05 -3.25 10.40
CA TRP A 83 1.22 -2.39 10.59
C TRP A 83 2.04 -2.22 9.32
N LEU A 84 2.27 -3.31 8.60
CA LEU A 84 2.99 -3.29 7.32
C LEU A 84 2.21 -2.54 6.23
N GLN A 85 0.89 -2.71 6.18
CA GLN A 85 0.01 -1.95 5.29
C GLN A 85 0.07 -0.45 5.59
N ALA A 86 0.04 -0.06 6.88
CA ALA A 86 0.16 1.34 7.29
C ALA A 86 1.52 1.93 6.90
N TRP A 87 2.59 1.15 7.03
CA TRP A 87 3.94 1.54 6.62
C TRP A 87 3.99 1.83 5.11
N VAL A 88 3.48 0.91 4.29
CA VAL A 88 3.46 1.09 2.82
C VAL A 88 2.57 2.25 2.39
N LYS A 89 1.37 2.39 2.98
CA LYS A 89 0.47 3.53 2.70
C LYS A 89 1.18 4.86 2.97
N THR A 90 1.89 4.97 4.09
CA THR A 90 2.62 6.18 4.48
C THR A 90 3.83 6.42 3.59
N PHE A 91 4.57 5.38 3.23
CA PHE A 91 5.69 5.46 2.30
C PHE A 91 5.25 6.00 0.94
N ILE A 92 4.21 5.41 0.35
CA ILE A 92 3.68 5.84 -0.95
C ILE A 92 3.21 7.29 -0.87
N LYS A 93 2.49 7.67 0.20
CA LYS A 93 2.06 9.06 0.42
C LYS A 93 3.24 10.03 0.45
N ASN A 94 4.36 9.68 1.10
CA ASN A 94 5.55 10.53 1.17
C ASN A 94 6.22 10.67 -0.20
N CYS A 95 6.32 9.57 -0.97
CA CYS A 95 6.83 9.61 -2.34
C CYS A 95 5.96 10.48 -3.26
N SER A 96 4.63 10.36 -3.13
CA SER A 96 3.66 11.13 -3.94
C SER A 96 3.73 12.65 -3.74
N GLN A 97 4.28 13.12 -2.62
CA GLN A 97 4.50 14.56 -2.39
C GLN A 97 5.57 15.16 -3.31
N ILE A 98 6.49 14.33 -3.80
CA ILE A 98 7.59 14.75 -4.69
C ILE A 98 7.30 14.33 -6.13
N ILE A 99 6.71 13.16 -6.31
CA ILE A 99 6.39 12.58 -7.61
C ILE A 99 4.86 12.48 -7.71
N GLN A 100 4.23 13.46 -8.34
CA GLN A 100 2.77 13.61 -8.36
C GLN A 100 2.00 12.35 -8.80
N ASN A 101 2.53 11.63 -9.79
CA ASN A 101 1.91 10.41 -10.33
C ASN A 101 2.59 9.13 -9.80
N TYR A 102 3.24 9.17 -8.63
CA TYR A 102 3.95 8.02 -8.09
C TYR A 102 3.09 6.75 -7.96
N PRO A 103 1.84 6.79 -7.46
CA PRO A 103 1.02 5.58 -7.33
C PRO A 103 0.76 4.88 -8.67
N THR A 104 0.72 5.61 -9.78
CA THR A 104 0.49 5.03 -11.12
C THR A 104 1.76 4.40 -11.71
N MET A 105 2.93 4.63 -11.10
CA MET A 105 4.20 4.03 -11.51
C MET A 105 4.45 2.67 -10.84
N LEU A 106 3.63 2.29 -9.86
CA LEU A 106 3.77 1.06 -9.10
C LEU A 106 3.08 -0.11 -9.83
N ASP A 107 3.56 -1.33 -9.59
CA ASP A 107 2.80 -2.52 -9.95
C ASP A 107 1.53 -2.61 -9.10
N VAL A 108 0.39 -2.31 -9.75
CA VAL A 108 -0.92 -2.27 -9.11
C VAL A 108 -1.32 -3.62 -8.51
N GLN A 109 -0.95 -4.74 -9.14
CA GLN A 109 -1.31 -6.07 -8.63
C GLN A 109 -0.49 -6.41 -7.40
N LEU A 110 0.81 -6.10 -7.44
CA LEU A 110 1.71 -6.29 -6.31
C LEU A 110 1.31 -5.43 -5.10
N VAL A 111 0.91 -4.19 -5.33
CA VAL A 111 0.45 -3.29 -4.26
C VAL A 111 -0.90 -3.74 -3.71
N LYS A 112 -1.83 -4.18 -4.57
CA LYS A 112 -3.15 -4.70 -4.17
C LYS A 112 -3.08 -6.00 -3.37
N SER A 113 -2.08 -6.85 -3.60
CA SER A 113 -1.92 -8.09 -2.84
C SER A 113 -1.65 -7.82 -1.35
N LEU A 114 -0.97 -6.73 -1.03
CA LEU A 114 -0.75 -6.25 0.33
C LEU A 114 -1.91 -5.39 0.83
N LEU A 115 -2.41 -4.49 -0.01
CA LEU A 115 -3.35 -3.44 0.40
C LEU A 115 -4.74 -3.83 -0.11
N SER A 116 -5.42 -4.64 0.69
CA SER A 116 -6.79 -5.07 0.45
C SER A 116 -7.72 -3.86 0.24
N ALA A 117 -7.94 -3.54 -1.04
CA ALA A 117 -8.96 -2.66 -1.62
C ALA A 117 -9.08 -1.21 -1.10
N ASP A 118 -8.02 -0.39 -1.19
CA ASP A 118 -8.15 1.09 -1.05
C ASP A 118 -7.35 1.91 -2.09
N PHE A 119 -6.58 1.28 -2.99
CA PHE A 119 -5.61 2.00 -3.83
C PHE A 119 -6.16 2.69 -5.08
N THR A 120 -7.49 2.67 -5.32
CA THR A 120 -8.07 3.11 -6.61
C THR A 120 -8.91 4.39 -6.54
N GLU A 121 -9.09 5.04 -5.39
CA GLU A 121 -10.00 6.20 -5.29
C GLU A 121 -9.36 7.39 -4.58
N ALA A 122 -8.47 8.11 -5.27
CA ALA A 122 -8.09 9.46 -4.85
C ALA A 122 -7.64 10.38 -6.00
N ASN A 123 -7.92 10.03 -7.26
CA ASN A 123 -7.63 10.90 -8.41
C ASN A 123 -8.71 10.77 -9.49
N GLN A 124 -9.96 11.10 -9.15
CA GLN A 124 -10.88 11.66 -10.12
C GLN A 124 -11.30 13.05 -9.63
N SER A 125 -10.66 14.04 -10.23
CA SER A 125 -11.12 15.41 -10.46
C SER A 125 -12.46 15.80 -9.82
N GLU A 126 -12.41 16.47 -8.67
CA GLU A 126 -13.44 17.45 -8.30
C GLU A 126 -13.23 18.71 -9.16
N ASP A 127 -13.64 18.65 -10.43
CA ASP A 127 -13.92 19.86 -11.23
C ASP A 127 -15.36 20.29 -10.94
N LEU A 128 -15.53 21.07 -9.88
CA LEU A 128 -16.79 21.72 -9.56
C LEU A 128 -16.98 22.97 -10.45
N SER A 129 -17.03 22.76 -11.77
CA SER A 129 -17.60 23.73 -12.69
C SER A 129 -19.13 23.61 -12.66
N SER A 130 -19.74 24.30 -11.71
CA SER A 130 -21.16 24.63 -11.74
C SER A 130 -21.39 26.02 -11.16
N LYS A 131 -20.78 27.02 -11.81
CA LYS A 131 -21.30 28.38 -11.81
C LYS A 131 -22.51 28.43 -12.75
N LYS A 132 -23.72 28.38 -12.19
CA LYS A 132 -24.88 29.09 -12.77
C LYS A 132 -25.79 29.54 -11.63
N ILE A 133 -25.46 30.73 -11.13
CA ILE A 133 -26.44 31.63 -10.55
C ILE A 133 -27.35 32.07 -11.70
N ASN A 134 -28.65 31.84 -11.60
CA ASN A 134 -29.61 32.81 -12.11
C ASN A 134 -30.88 32.79 -11.26
N SER A 135 -31.03 33.85 -10.47
CA SER A 135 -32.22 34.26 -9.76
C SER A 135 -33.19 34.89 -10.78
N ARG A 136 -34.43 34.40 -10.91
CA ARG A 136 -35.66 35.17 -11.23
C ARG A 136 -36.86 34.24 -11.48
N GLU A 137 -38.04 34.80 -11.19
CA GLU A 137 -39.39 34.20 -11.11
C GLU A 137 -39.63 33.46 -9.77
N LEU A 138 -40.18 34.02 -8.68
CA LEU A 138 -41.28 34.98 -8.50
C LEU A 138 -42.45 34.73 -9.45
N LEU A 139 -43.42 33.92 -9.01
CA LEU A 139 -44.86 34.20 -8.92
C LEU A 139 -45.67 32.89 -8.90
N SER A 140 -46.34 32.59 -7.78
CA SER A 140 -47.69 32.04 -7.84
C SER A 140 -48.54 32.78 -6.81
N VAL A 141 -49.37 33.69 -7.33
CA VAL A 141 -50.61 34.12 -6.68
C VAL A 141 -51.59 32.97 -6.75
#